data_AF-A0A9D3NBJ0-F1
#
_entry.id   AF-A0A9D3NBJ0-F1
#
_cell.length_a   1.000
_cell.length_b   1.000
_cell.length_c   1.000
_cell.angle_alpha   90.00
_cell.angle_beta   90.00
_cell.angle_gamma   90.00
#
_symmetry.space_group_name_H-M   'P 1'
#
loop_
_entity.id
_entity.type
_entity.pdbx_description
1 polymer ?
#
loop_
_entity_poly.entity_id
_entity_poly.type
_entity_poly.pdbx_seq_one_letter_code
_entity_poly.pdbx_strand_id
1 'polypeptide(L)'
;MAASKVKQDMPPPGGYGPIDYKRNLPKRGLSGYSLFGIGIGVMLFGYWRLFKWNRERRRLHIEELEARIALLPLLQAENDRRTLRMLRENLEEEAIIMKDVPGWKVGENVFHTDRWVTPTTDELFNLRPQEELLHKRFGFLCEKAAEHTLVQQKKALKSVLKEMNHSSADQDCESTLMPHYLSKEEAVAMEMELLRDYHFGLHQLIEILGHACAVAITKTYPLSTLGKRQPTVLVVCGPDQNGCIGLACARYLRLFEYMPTVFYPKRSSQSPHLDFTVQCEKMDIPFLSYLPTEVQLINDAYNLVVDALLGPETELGTAKEPFTSIMLTLRGVKIPIASLDIPSGWDPDEASIDGINPNVLISLIAPKRCALSFSGTHLLAGRLLPYDIQRKYELNLPKFPSTACITELH
;
A
#
# COMPACT_ATOMS: atom_id res chain seq x y z
N MET A 1 46.19 -55.47 -82.15
CA MET A 1 46.07 -54.30 -81.25
C MET A 1 46.39 -54.76 -79.84
N ALA A 2 47.50 -54.29 -79.26
CA ALA A 2 47.94 -54.69 -77.93
C ALA A 2 46.97 -54.14 -76.87
N ALA A 3 46.42 -55.02 -76.04
CA ALA A 3 45.54 -54.63 -74.94
C ALA A 3 46.32 -53.78 -73.93
N SER A 4 45.86 -52.55 -73.69
CA SER A 4 46.42 -51.67 -72.65
C SER A 4 46.27 -52.34 -71.30
N LYS A 5 47.39 -52.69 -70.67
CA LYS A 5 47.43 -53.28 -69.33
C LYS A 5 46.84 -52.26 -68.34
N VAL A 6 45.60 -52.47 -67.90
CA VAL A 6 44.94 -51.60 -66.92
C VAL A 6 45.78 -51.59 -65.65
N LYS A 7 46.30 -50.41 -65.28
CA LYS A 7 47.03 -50.21 -64.03
C LYS A 7 45.99 -50.20 -62.93
N GLN A 8 45.87 -51.32 -62.21
CA GLN A 8 45.00 -51.42 -61.05
C GLN A 8 45.57 -50.52 -59.96
N ASP A 9 44.83 -49.48 -59.57
CA ASP A 9 45.24 -48.59 -58.50
C ASP A 9 45.33 -49.39 -57.20
N MET A 10 46.53 -49.43 -56.64
CA MET A 10 46.78 -50.04 -55.34
C MET A 10 46.31 -49.07 -54.24
N PRO A 11 45.84 -49.58 -53.09
CA PRO A 11 45.56 -48.72 -51.95
C PRO A 11 46.82 -47.94 -51.55
N PRO A 12 46.68 -46.71 -51.05
CA PRO A 12 47.82 -45.89 -50.66
C PRO A 12 48.69 -46.63 -49.63
N PRO A 13 50.02 -46.52 -49.72
CA PRO A 13 50.93 -47.18 -48.78
C PRO A 13 50.66 -46.65 -47.37
N GLY A 14 50.02 -47.46 -46.52
CA GLY A 14 49.55 -47.08 -45.18
C GLY A 14 48.05 -47.32 -44.93
N GLY A 15 47.28 -47.69 -45.96
CA GLY A 15 45.84 -47.95 -45.83
C GLY A 15 44.99 -46.67 -45.73
N TYR A 16 43.67 -46.83 -45.76
CA TYR A 16 42.75 -45.72 -45.52
C TYR A 16 42.68 -45.43 -44.01
N GLY A 17 42.67 -44.14 -43.65
CA GLY A 17 42.45 -43.74 -42.26
C GLY A 17 41.14 -44.31 -41.70
N PRO A 18 41.07 -44.60 -40.39
CA PRO A 18 39.87 -45.18 -39.79
C PRO A 18 38.69 -44.23 -40.02
N ILE A 19 37.63 -44.76 -40.65
CA ILE A 19 36.38 -44.03 -40.85
C ILE A 19 35.79 -43.76 -39.47
N ASP A 20 35.54 -42.49 -39.15
CA ASP A 20 35.05 -42.11 -37.82
C ASP A 20 33.55 -42.44 -37.70
N TYR A 21 33.28 -43.71 -37.36
CA TYR A 21 31.93 -44.24 -37.16
C TYR A 21 31.35 -43.88 -35.78
N LYS A 22 32.15 -43.23 -34.92
CA LYS A 22 31.72 -42.87 -33.57
C LYS A 22 30.85 -41.62 -33.62
N ARG A 23 29.72 -41.69 -32.91
CA ARG A 23 28.80 -40.55 -32.78
C ARG A 23 29.46 -39.45 -31.97
N ASN A 24 29.85 -38.35 -32.64
CA ASN A 24 30.44 -37.17 -32.00
C ASN A 24 29.39 -36.40 -31.18
N LEU A 25 29.10 -36.89 -29.98
CA LEU A 25 28.26 -36.21 -29.00
C LEU A 25 29.05 -35.02 -28.40
N PRO A 26 28.44 -33.83 -28.26
CA PRO A 26 29.10 -32.69 -27.63
C PRO A 26 29.53 -33.08 -26.20
N LYS A 27 30.72 -32.63 -25.79
CA LYS A 27 31.23 -32.89 -24.43
C LYS A 27 30.19 -32.36 -23.43
N ARG A 28 29.59 -33.27 -22.67
CA ARG A 28 28.70 -32.95 -21.55
C ARG A 28 29.51 -32.02 -20.64
N GLY A 29 29.02 -30.81 -20.39
CA GLY A 29 29.77 -29.69 -19.81
C GLY A 29 30.34 -29.94 -18.40
N LEU A 30 30.25 -28.96 -17.52
CA LEU A 30 30.71 -29.13 -16.14
C LEU A 30 29.99 -30.30 -15.47
N SER A 31 30.77 -31.16 -14.80
CA SER A 31 30.23 -32.29 -14.04
C SER A 31 29.27 -31.78 -12.97
N GLY A 32 28.21 -32.54 -12.67
CA GLY A 32 27.25 -32.18 -11.61
C GLY A 32 27.95 -31.87 -10.29
N TYR A 33 28.97 -32.66 -9.92
CA TYR A 33 29.77 -32.43 -8.72
C TYR A 33 30.55 -31.11 -8.75
N SER A 34 31.06 -30.69 -9.92
CA SER A 34 31.74 -29.40 -10.03
C SER A 34 30.78 -28.21 -9.87
N LEU A 35 29.53 -28.34 -10.32
CA LEU A 35 28.50 -27.31 -10.12
C LEU A 35 28.12 -27.17 -8.64
N PHE A 36 27.99 -28.29 -7.92
CA PHE A 36 27.78 -28.26 -6.47
C PHE A 36 28.94 -27.62 -5.72
N GLY A 37 30.19 -27.91 -6.12
CA GLY A 37 31.38 -27.28 -5.54
C GLY A 37 31.37 -25.76 -5.69
N ILE A 38 31.01 -25.25 -6.87
CA ILE A 38 30.88 -23.81 -7.12
C ILE A 38 29.75 -23.21 -6.26
N GLY A 39 28.58 -23.86 -6.21
CA GLY A 39 27.45 -23.40 -5.42
C GLY A 39 27.78 -23.27 -3.92
N ILE A 40 28.46 -24.27 -3.36
CA ILE A 40 28.92 -24.25 -1.96
C ILE A 40 29.93 -23.12 -1.74
N GLY A 41 30.89 -22.93 -2.65
CA GLY A 41 31.87 -21.84 -2.55
C GLY A 41 31.22 -20.45 -2.54
N VAL A 42 30.24 -20.21 -3.41
CA VAL A 42 29.50 -18.93 -3.46
C VAL A 42 28.68 -18.73 -2.19
N MET A 43 28.01 -19.77 -1.68
CA MET A 43 27.26 -19.67 -0.42
C MET A 43 28.18 -19.34 0.76
N LEU A 44 29.30 -20.06 0.92
CA LEU A 44 30.24 -19.81 2.01
C LEU A 44 30.81 -18.39 1.97
N PHE A 45 31.14 -17.89 0.78
CA PHE A 45 31.60 -16.51 0.61
C PHE A 45 30.51 -15.49 0.97
N GLY A 46 29.27 -15.72 0.53
CA GLY A 46 28.11 -14.88 0.87
C GLY A 46 27.87 -14.80 2.37
N TYR A 47 27.88 -15.95 3.06
CA TYR A 47 27.73 -16.01 4.51
C TYR A 47 28.88 -15.31 5.25
N TRP A 48 30.12 -15.50 4.82
CA TRP A 48 31.27 -14.81 5.40
C TRP A 48 31.14 -13.28 5.26
N ARG A 49 30.75 -12.78 4.09
CA ARG A 49 30.55 -11.35 3.83
C ARG A 49 29.42 -10.76 4.69
N LEU A 50 28.30 -11.47 4.82
CA LEU A 50 27.19 -11.06 5.69
C LEU A 50 27.61 -11.02 7.17
N PHE A 51 28.37 -12.01 7.62
CA PHE A 51 28.83 -12.06 9.01
C PHE A 51 29.82 -10.94 9.31
N LYS A 52 30.75 -10.67 8.38
CA LYS A 52 31.68 -9.52 8.46
C LYS A 52 30.91 -8.20 8.54
N TRP A 53 29.94 -7.99 7.65
CA TRP A 53 29.11 -6.78 7.63
C TRP A 53 28.31 -6.60 8.93
N ASN A 54 27.71 -7.68 9.45
CA ASN A 54 26.99 -7.64 10.72
C ASN A 54 27.90 -7.35 11.92
N ARG A 55 29.19 -7.70 11.84
CA ARG A 55 30.18 -7.34 12.86
C ARG A 55 30.58 -5.87 12.76
N GLU A 56 30.74 -5.34 11.55
CA GLU A 56 31.02 -3.92 11.31
C GLU A 56 29.86 -3.01 11.75
N ARG A 57 28.62 -3.34 11.37
CA ARG A 57 27.43 -2.58 11.82
C ARG A 57 27.32 -2.51 13.34
N ARG A 58 27.61 -3.61 14.03
CA ARG A 58 27.61 -3.63 15.51
C ARG A 58 28.70 -2.75 16.09
N ARG A 59 29.90 -2.71 15.49
CA ARG A 59 30.98 -1.81 15.94
C ARG A 59 30.62 -0.35 15.76
N LEU A 60 30.13 0.03 14.58
CA LEU A 60 29.71 1.41 14.32
C LEU A 60 28.60 1.86 15.28
N HIS A 61 27.65 0.98 15.58
CA HIS A 61 26.59 1.30 16.54
C HIS A 61 27.11 1.45 17.97
N ILE A 62 28.09 0.63 18.37
CA ILE A 62 28.75 0.77 19.68
C ILE A 62 29.53 2.08 19.74
N GLU A 63 30.29 2.42 18.70
CA GLU A 63 31.04 3.68 18.61
C GLU A 63 30.10 4.91 18.69
N GLU A 64 28.96 4.87 18.01
CA GLU A 64 27.93 5.91 18.10
C GLU A 64 27.35 6.04 19.52
N LEU A 65 27.07 4.92 20.18
CA LEU A 65 26.58 4.90 21.55
C LEU A 65 27.64 5.42 22.53
N GLU A 66 28.90 5.02 22.40
CA GLU A 66 30.01 5.50 23.21
C GLU A 66 30.21 7.01 23.04
N ALA A 67 30.18 7.50 21.79
CA ALA A 67 30.26 8.94 21.50
C ALA A 67 29.09 9.70 22.13
N ARG A 68 27.87 9.16 22.04
CA ARG A 68 26.68 9.77 22.67
C ARG A 68 26.80 9.80 24.19
N ILE A 69 27.18 8.70 24.82
CA ILE A 69 27.35 8.61 26.28
C ILE A 69 28.43 9.60 26.76
N ALA A 70 29.52 9.74 26.01
CA ALA A 70 30.59 10.70 26.32
C ALA A 70 30.12 12.16 26.21
N LEU A 71 29.27 12.49 25.23
CA LEU A 71 28.80 13.86 25.00
C LEU A 71 27.57 14.25 25.83
N LEU A 72 26.73 13.28 26.23
CA LEU A 72 25.50 13.50 26.99
C LEU A 72 25.68 14.43 28.21
N PRO A 73 26.66 14.24 29.12
CA PRO A 73 26.78 15.10 30.29
C PRO A 73 27.09 16.56 29.93
N LEU A 74 27.84 16.78 28.85
CA LEU A 74 28.14 18.14 28.36
C LEU A 74 26.89 18.79 27.75
N LEU A 75 26.14 18.04 26.93
CA LEU A 75 24.88 18.53 26.34
C LEU A 75 23.83 18.81 27.42
N GLN A 76 23.75 17.96 28.43
CA GLN A 76 22.87 18.15 29.59
C GLN A 76 23.26 19.42 30.36
N ALA A 77 24.55 19.62 30.65
CA ALA A 77 25.02 20.80 31.36
C ALA A 77 24.76 22.10 30.58
N GLU A 78 24.95 22.10 29.25
CA GLU A 78 24.62 23.27 28.41
C GLU A 78 23.11 23.54 28.37
N ASN A 79 22.28 22.49 28.31
CA ASN A 79 20.83 22.65 28.39
C ASN A 79 20.40 23.21 29.76
N ASP A 80 20.93 22.68 30.86
CA ASP A 80 20.64 23.14 32.23
C ASP A 80 21.12 24.59 32.43
N ARG A 81 22.27 24.96 31.88
CA ARG A 81 22.75 26.35 31.90
C ARG A 81 21.79 27.28 31.16
N ARG A 82 21.26 26.84 30.01
CA ARG A 82 20.30 27.62 29.22
C ARG A 82 18.96 27.77 29.94
N THR A 83 18.45 26.72 30.57
CA THR A 83 17.18 26.77 31.32
C THR A 83 17.31 27.68 32.54
N LEU A 84 18.40 27.59 33.30
CA LEU A 84 18.64 28.46 34.46
C LEU A 84 18.78 29.94 34.07
N ARG A 85 19.41 30.24 32.93
CA ARG A 85 19.45 31.61 32.40
C ARG A 85 18.05 32.15 32.08
N MET A 86 17.24 31.37 31.37
CA MET A 86 15.88 31.77 31.04
C MET A 86 15.00 31.93 32.28
N LEU A 87 15.10 31.00 33.24
CA LEU A 87 14.36 31.12 34.51
C LEU A 87 14.75 32.37 35.29
N ARG A 88 16.05 32.70 35.32
CA ARG A 88 16.53 33.92 35.97
C ARG A 88 15.92 35.16 35.32
N GLU A 89 15.95 35.24 33.99
CA GLU A 89 15.35 36.35 33.24
C GLU A 89 13.84 36.46 33.52
N ASN A 90 13.11 35.32 33.53
CA ASN A 90 11.68 35.30 33.82
C ASN A 90 11.37 35.80 35.25
N LEU A 91 12.17 35.42 36.25
CA LEU A 91 12.01 35.89 37.64
C LEU A 91 12.30 37.39 37.77
N GLU A 92 13.32 37.89 37.06
CA GLU A 92 13.65 39.32 37.03
C GLU A 92 12.50 40.14 36.39
N GLU A 93 11.94 39.66 35.28
CA GLU A 93 10.78 40.29 34.62
C GLU A 93 9.50 40.20 35.48
N GLU A 94 9.23 39.04 36.10
CA GLU A 94 8.09 38.86 37.01
C GLU A 94 8.13 39.84 38.19
N ALA A 95 9.30 40.04 38.80
CA ALA A 95 9.48 41.01 39.88
C ALA A 95 9.16 42.44 39.46
N ILE A 96 9.49 42.81 38.21
CA ILE A 96 9.21 44.13 37.67
C ILE A 96 7.70 44.30 37.41
N ILE A 97 7.06 43.28 36.82
CA ILE A 97 5.64 43.31 36.45
C ILE A 97 4.74 43.30 37.69
N MET A 98 5.10 42.53 38.72
CA MET A 98 4.25 42.27 39.90
C MET A 98 4.59 43.14 41.12
N LYS A 99 5.47 44.13 40.98
CA LYS A 99 5.92 45.01 42.08
C LYS A 99 4.77 45.70 42.85
N ASP A 100 3.66 45.99 42.17
CA ASP A 100 2.55 46.79 42.69
C ASP A 100 1.40 45.92 43.23
N VAL A 101 1.51 44.59 43.15
CA VAL A 101 0.44 43.65 43.54
C VAL A 101 0.64 43.20 45.01
N PRO A 102 -0.28 43.53 45.94
CA PRO A 102 -0.13 43.16 47.34
C PRO A 102 -0.29 41.65 47.54
N GLY A 103 0.66 41.03 48.24
CA GLY A 103 0.63 39.61 48.58
C GLY A 103 1.26 38.67 47.54
N TRP A 104 1.76 39.20 46.42
CA TRP A 104 2.51 38.42 45.43
C TRP A 104 3.94 38.14 45.91
N LYS A 105 4.39 36.88 45.81
CA LYS A 105 5.77 36.49 46.06
C LYS A 105 6.39 35.99 44.76
N VAL A 106 7.42 36.68 44.29
CA VAL A 106 8.14 36.31 43.07
C VAL A 106 8.82 34.96 43.24
N GLY A 107 8.61 34.06 42.27
CA GLY A 107 9.25 32.74 42.26
C GLY A 107 8.71 31.75 43.30
N GLU A 108 7.51 31.98 43.84
CA GLU A 108 6.83 30.97 44.67
C GLU A 108 6.42 29.77 43.80
N ASN A 109 6.84 28.56 44.19
CA ASN A 109 6.58 27.35 43.41
C ASN A 109 5.07 27.06 43.36
N VAL A 110 4.57 26.69 42.17
CA VAL A 110 3.20 26.21 41.97
C VAL A 110 2.94 24.90 42.73
N PHE A 111 3.99 24.10 42.94
CA PHE A 111 3.93 22.84 43.66
C PHE A 111 4.37 23.02 45.11
N HIS A 112 3.59 22.48 46.05
CA HIS A 112 3.93 22.41 47.47
C HIS A 112 4.98 21.31 47.77
N THR A 113 6.11 21.34 47.06
CA THR A 113 7.20 20.37 47.22
C THR A 113 8.56 21.06 47.22
N ASP A 114 9.45 20.64 48.12
CA ASP A 114 10.85 21.09 48.17
C ASP A 114 11.74 20.43 47.10
N ARG A 115 11.17 19.50 46.31
CA ARG A 115 11.86 18.82 45.22
C ARG A 115 11.92 19.72 44.00
N TRP A 116 13.07 19.74 43.33
CA TRP A 116 13.20 20.36 42.01
C TRP A 116 12.24 19.72 41.00
N VAL A 117 11.40 20.54 40.40
CA VAL A 117 10.52 20.16 39.28
C VAL A 117 11.07 20.83 38.03
N THR A 118 11.31 20.05 36.99
CA THR A 118 11.77 20.59 35.71
C THR A 118 10.68 21.49 35.11
N PRO A 119 10.98 22.74 34.76
CA PRO A 119 9.98 23.67 34.22
C PRO A 119 9.45 23.13 32.90
N THR A 120 8.15 23.31 32.68
CA THR A 120 7.53 23.00 31.39
C THR A 120 7.97 24.00 30.32
N THR A 121 7.85 23.63 29.04
CA THR A 121 8.16 24.56 27.95
C THR A 121 7.29 25.80 27.99
N ASP A 122 6.04 25.67 28.41
CA ASP A 122 5.11 26.80 28.46
C ASP A 122 5.48 27.76 29.60
N GLU A 123 5.94 27.26 30.76
CA GLU A 123 6.47 28.08 31.87
C GLU A 123 7.78 28.79 31.51
N LEU A 124 8.64 28.15 30.72
CA LEU A 124 9.95 28.70 30.37
C LEU A 124 9.84 29.85 29.33
N PHE A 125 8.85 29.78 28.44
CA PHE A 125 8.67 30.72 27.33
C PHE A 125 7.46 31.66 27.49
N ASN A 126 6.81 31.69 28.66
CA ASN A 126 5.59 32.47 28.90
C ASN A 126 5.73 33.99 28.68
N LEU A 127 6.90 34.56 28.97
CA LEU A 127 7.20 36.00 28.83
C LEU A 127 7.90 36.33 27.50
N ARG A 128 8.19 35.33 26.67
CA ARG A 128 8.86 35.48 25.38
C ARG A 128 7.85 35.59 24.23
N PRO A 129 8.27 36.09 23.06
CA PRO A 129 7.42 36.10 21.87
C PRO A 129 6.91 34.70 21.56
N GLN A 130 5.64 34.60 21.19
CA GLN A 130 4.98 33.32 20.91
C GLN A 130 5.70 32.51 19.81
N GLU A 131 6.37 33.20 18.89
CA GLU A 131 7.20 32.61 17.83
C GLU A 131 8.31 31.70 18.39
N GLU A 132 8.97 32.10 19.47
CA GLU A 132 10.05 31.30 20.09
C GLU A 132 9.51 30.03 20.74
N LEU A 133 8.35 30.11 21.38
CA LEU A 133 7.64 28.96 21.95
C LEU A 133 7.24 27.99 20.84
N LEU A 134 6.61 28.50 19.77
CA LEU A 134 6.20 27.69 18.62
C LEU A 134 7.40 27.02 17.95
N HIS A 135 8.50 27.76 17.78
CA HIS A 135 9.75 27.22 17.24
C HIS A 135 10.32 26.12 18.13
N LYS A 136 10.30 26.29 19.46
CA LYS A 136 10.77 25.24 20.38
C LYS A 136 9.88 24.00 20.39
N ARG A 137 8.56 24.17 20.23
CA ARG A 137 7.55 23.10 20.30
C ARG A 137 7.42 22.32 19.00
N PHE A 138 7.50 23.00 17.86
CA PHE A 138 7.21 22.42 16.53
C PHE A 138 8.41 22.46 15.57
N GLY A 139 9.52 23.10 15.94
CA GLY A 139 10.72 23.24 15.09
C GLY A 139 10.55 24.20 13.91
N PHE A 140 11.58 24.27 13.06
CA PHE A 140 11.68 25.16 11.88
C PHE A 140 10.58 24.97 10.82
N LEU A 141 9.75 23.93 10.91
CA LEU A 141 8.76 23.61 9.88
C LEU A 141 7.47 24.44 9.98
N CYS A 142 7.24 25.15 11.10
CA CYS A 142 5.90 25.67 11.41
C CYS A 142 5.71 27.18 11.23
N GLU A 143 6.75 28.00 11.08
CA GLU A 143 6.58 29.47 11.01
C GLU A 143 5.69 29.88 9.83
N LYS A 144 5.90 29.26 8.66
CA LYS A 144 5.02 29.45 7.49
C LYS A 144 3.64 28.81 7.68
N ALA A 145 3.54 27.69 8.38
CA ALA A 145 2.26 27.02 8.61
C ALA A 145 1.38 27.77 9.65
N ALA A 146 2.00 28.41 10.64
CA ALA A 146 1.35 29.21 11.68
C ALA A 146 0.79 30.52 11.11
N GLU A 147 1.52 31.19 10.21
CA GLU A 147 0.99 32.36 9.50
C GLU A 147 -0.18 32.00 8.60
N HIS A 148 -0.09 30.89 7.86
CA HIS A 148 -1.18 30.40 7.01
C HIS A 148 -2.43 30.03 7.82
N THR A 149 -2.25 29.43 9.00
CA THR A 149 -3.37 29.07 9.89
C THR A 149 -3.98 30.27 10.60
N LEU A 150 -3.20 31.27 11.02
CA LEU A 150 -3.72 32.54 11.55
C LEU A 150 -4.46 33.36 10.48
N VAL A 151 -3.97 33.36 9.25
CA VAL A 151 -4.66 33.97 8.11
C VAL A 151 -5.97 33.23 7.82
N GLN A 152 -5.97 31.90 7.83
CA GLN A 152 -7.20 31.10 7.69
C GLN A 152 -8.18 31.34 8.85
N GLN A 153 -7.72 31.42 10.09
CA GLN A 153 -8.55 31.70 11.26
C GLN A 153 -9.14 33.11 11.23
N LYS A 154 -8.36 34.12 10.82
CA LYS A 154 -8.90 35.48 10.60
C LYS A 154 -9.89 35.53 9.44
N LYS A 155 -9.70 34.72 8.40
CA LYS A 155 -10.64 34.59 7.27
C LYS A 155 -11.93 33.89 7.69
N ALA A 156 -11.83 32.87 8.55
CA ALA A 156 -12.96 32.16 9.15
C ALA A 156 -13.72 33.04 10.15
N LEU A 157 -13.03 33.84 10.98
CA LEU A 157 -13.68 34.82 11.87
C LEU A 157 -14.39 35.91 11.07
N LYS A 158 -13.82 36.36 9.94
CA LYS A 158 -14.49 37.29 9.02
C LYS A 158 -15.66 36.65 8.29
N SER A 159 -15.63 35.34 7.97
CA SER A 159 -16.79 34.65 7.39
C SER A 159 -17.90 34.46 8.41
N VAL A 160 -17.57 34.11 9.66
CA VAL A 160 -18.54 34.00 10.77
C VAL A 160 -19.17 35.36 11.08
N LEU A 161 -18.41 36.45 11.11
CA LEU A 161 -18.94 37.82 11.24
C LEU A 161 -19.83 38.24 10.05
N LYS A 162 -19.57 37.70 8.85
CA LYS A 162 -20.39 37.92 7.66
C LYS A 162 -21.68 37.10 7.71
N GLU A 163 -21.62 35.87 8.23
CA GLU A 163 -22.78 35.00 8.48
C GLU A 163 -23.69 35.55 9.58
N MET A 164 -23.13 36.12 10.65
CA MET A 164 -23.92 36.78 11.70
C MET A 164 -24.70 38.00 11.17
N ASN A 165 -24.13 38.74 10.22
CA ASN A 165 -24.80 39.87 9.56
C ASN A 165 -25.74 39.46 8.41
N HIS A 166 -25.68 38.21 7.96
CA HIS A 166 -26.67 37.61 7.04
C HIS A 166 -27.76 36.82 7.78
N SER A 167 -27.64 36.58 9.09
CA SER A 167 -28.57 35.75 9.88
C SER A 167 -30.02 36.28 10.03
N SER A 168 -30.41 37.33 9.30
CA SER A 168 -31.83 37.67 9.07
C SER A 168 -32.41 37.08 7.78
N ALA A 169 -31.62 36.39 6.96
CA ALA A 169 -32.08 35.66 5.80
C ALA A 169 -31.15 34.45 5.55
N ASP A 170 -31.76 33.27 5.48
CA ASP A 170 -31.19 31.99 5.04
C ASP A 170 -30.48 31.15 6.13
N GLN A 171 -31.23 30.18 6.65
CA GLN A 171 -30.73 28.97 7.31
C GLN A 171 -30.22 28.01 6.23
N ASP A 172 -28.90 27.85 6.11
CA ASP A 172 -28.32 26.77 5.28
C ASP A 172 -28.16 25.49 6.09
N CYS A 173 -28.91 24.49 5.66
CA CYS A 173 -28.76 23.07 5.94
C CYS A 173 -27.45 22.60 5.28
N GLU A 174 -26.49 22.02 6.02
CA GLU A 174 -25.35 21.30 5.42
C GLU A 174 -25.92 20.13 4.60
N SER A 175 -25.99 20.32 3.29
CA SER A 175 -26.41 19.28 2.36
C SER A 175 -25.35 18.20 2.32
N THR A 176 -25.74 16.97 2.63
CA THR A 176 -24.98 15.76 2.35
C THR A 176 -24.81 15.65 0.83
N LEU A 177 -23.75 16.25 0.27
CA LEU A 177 -23.46 16.17 -1.16
C LEU A 177 -23.19 14.71 -1.53
N MET A 178 -23.93 14.19 -2.50
CA MET A 178 -23.77 12.83 -2.99
C MET A 178 -22.39 12.67 -3.66
N PRO A 179 -21.70 11.55 -3.46
CA PRO A 179 -20.41 11.29 -4.11
C PRO A 179 -20.60 11.25 -5.63
N HIS A 180 -19.64 11.81 -6.36
CA HIS A 180 -19.67 11.78 -7.82
C HIS A 180 -19.25 10.39 -8.32
N TYR A 181 -20.06 9.81 -9.20
CA TYR A 181 -19.81 8.49 -9.79
C TYR A 181 -19.11 8.67 -11.14
N LEU A 182 -17.90 8.14 -11.24
CA LEU A 182 -17.04 8.30 -12.41
C LEU A 182 -17.50 7.44 -13.58
N SER A 183 -17.39 8.02 -14.78
CA SER A 183 -17.41 7.25 -16.02
C SER A 183 -16.12 6.46 -16.23
N LYS A 184 -16.14 5.48 -17.15
CA LYS A 184 -14.95 4.72 -17.56
C LYS A 184 -13.81 5.63 -18.00
N GLU A 185 -14.13 6.62 -18.84
CA GLU A 185 -13.15 7.55 -19.41
C GLU A 185 -12.49 8.41 -18.33
N GLU A 186 -13.28 8.93 -17.38
CA GLU A 186 -12.76 9.72 -16.26
C GLU A 186 -11.91 8.88 -15.31
N ALA A 187 -12.31 7.63 -15.03
CA ALA A 187 -11.54 6.73 -14.18
C ALA A 187 -10.16 6.44 -14.78
N VAL A 188 -10.10 6.13 -16.09
CA VAL A 188 -8.83 5.91 -16.80
C VAL A 188 -8.00 7.19 -16.87
N ALA A 189 -8.62 8.34 -17.16
CA ALA A 189 -7.92 9.62 -17.21
C ALA A 189 -7.29 10.00 -15.86
N MET A 190 -8.03 9.81 -14.76
CA MET A 190 -7.54 10.07 -13.41
C MET A 190 -6.35 9.17 -13.04
N GLU A 191 -6.42 7.89 -13.38
CA GLU A 191 -5.33 6.96 -13.14
C GLU A 191 -4.08 7.31 -13.96
N MET A 192 -4.26 7.67 -15.24
CA MET A 192 -3.16 8.12 -16.08
C MET A 192 -2.50 9.40 -15.53
N GLU A 193 -3.28 10.33 -14.98
CA GLU A 193 -2.78 11.53 -14.33
C GLU A 193 -2.02 11.23 -13.03
N LEU A 194 -2.50 10.29 -12.21
CA LEU A 194 -1.77 9.81 -11.03
C LEU A 194 -0.41 9.21 -11.39
N LEU A 195 -0.35 8.41 -12.46
CA LEU A 195 0.88 7.76 -12.91
C LEU A 195 1.85 8.75 -13.60
N ARG A 196 1.35 9.68 -14.42
CA ARG A 196 2.18 10.58 -15.24
C ARG A 196 2.53 11.89 -14.53
N ASP A 197 1.54 12.59 -14.01
CA ASP A 197 1.72 13.95 -13.48
C ASP A 197 2.17 13.91 -12.02
N TYR A 198 1.55 13.04 -11.23
CA TYR A 198 1.88 12.86 -9.81
C TYR A 198 2.98 11.82 -9.57
N HIS A 199 3.43 11.13 -10.63
CA HIS A 199 4.54 10.18 -10.59
C HIS A 199 4.37 9.05 -9.54
N PHE A 200 3.12 8.65 -9.27
CA PHE A 200 2.89 7.45 -8.46
C PHE A 200 3.40 6.21 -9.19
N GLY A 201 4.09 5.32 -8.46
CA GLY A 201 4.50 4.04 -9.03
C GLY A 201 3.30 3.11 -9.21
N LEU A 202 3.24 2.37 -10.34
CA LEU A 202 2.17 1.40 -10.58
C LEU A 202 2.09 0.35 -9.46
N HIS A 203 3.24 -0.21 -9.06
CA HIS A 203 3.31 -1.13 -7.91
C HIS A 203 2.81 -0.49 -6.61
N GLN A 204 3.08 0.81 -6.39
CA GLN A 204 2.63 1.52 -5.20
C GLN A 204 1.11 1.68 -5.17
N LEU A 205 0.48 2.04 -6.30
CA LEU A 205 -0.98 2.15 -6.39
C LEU A 205 -1.65 0.80 -6.15
N ILE A 206 -1.20 -0.25 -6.83
CA ILE A 206 -1.72 -1.61 -6.67
C ILE A 206 -1.58 -2.08 -5.22
N GLU A 207 -0.45 -1.78 -4.58
CA GLU A 207 -0.17 -2.15 -3.20
C GLU A 207 -1.13 -1.47 -2.21
N ILE A 208 -1.34 -0.15 -2.35
CA ILE A 208 -2.25 0.62 -1.51
C ILE A 208 -3.70 0.15 -1.70
N LEU A 209 -4.12 -0.06 -2.95
CA LEU A 209 -5.47 -0.50 -3.28
C LEU A 209 -5.71 -1.94 -2.78
N GLY A 210 -4.79 -2.86 -3.04
CA GLY A 210 -4.88 -4.25 -2.58
C GLY A 210 -4.92 -4.37 -1.05
N HIS A 211 -4.14 -3.54 -0.35
CA HIS A 211 -4.23 -3.43 1.11
C HIS A 211 -5.60 -2.94 1.56
N ALA A 212 -6.12 -1.86 0.96
CA ALA A 212 -7.43 -1.32 1.31
C ALA A 212 -8.57 -2.32 1.02
N CYS A 213 -8.49 -3.10 -0.07
CA CYS A 213 -9.42 -4.19 -0.35
C CYS A 213 -9.41 -5.27 0.73
N ALA A 214 -8.22 -5.69 1.18
CA ALA A 214 -8.12 -6.66 2.26
C ALA A 214 -8.71 -6.11 3.57
N VAL A 215 -8.48 -4.84 3.89
CA VAL A 215 -9.10 -4.18 5.06
C VAL A 215 -10.63 -4.12 4.93
N ALA A 216 -11.15 -3.83 3.73
CA ALA A 216 -12.60 -3.86 3.46
C ALA A 216 -13.19 -5.25 3.69
N ILE A 217 -12.54 -6.29 3.17
CA ILE A 217 -12.98 -7.69 3.34
C ILE A 217 -12.96 -8.10 4.82
N THR A 218 -11.89 -7.78 5.54
CA THR A 218 -11.80 -8.15 6.97
C THR A 218 -12.79 -7.39 7.86
N LYS A 219 -13.15 -6.15 7.49
CA LYS A 219 -14.19 -5.37 8.19
C LYS A 219 -15.59 -5.93 7.96
N THR A 220 -15.87 -6.40 6.74
CA THR A 220 -17.18 -6.95 6.35
C THR A 220 -17.38 -8.38 6.81
N TYR A 221 -16.34 -9.20 6.73
CA TYR A 221 -16.36 -10.62 7.08
C TYR A 221 -15.28 -10.94 8.12
N PRO A 222 -15.41 -10.46 9.37
CA PRO A 222 -14.44 -10.77 10.42
C PRO A 222 -14.34 -12.27 10.68
N LEU A 223 -13.18 -12.74 11.16
CA LEU A 223 -12.89 -14.15 11.40
C LEU A 223 -13.93 -14.85 12.30
N SER A 224 -14.51 -14.11 13.25
CA SER A 224 -15.53 -14.61 14.18
C SER A 224 -16.90 -14.86 13.55
N THR A 225 -17.21 -14.24 12.41
CA THR A 225 -18.51 -14.38 11.73
C THR A 225 -18.49 -15.41 10.61
N LEU A 226 -17.33 -15.99 10.29
CA LEU A 226 -17.21 -16.98 9.23
C LEU A 226 -17.87 -18.29 9.65
N GLY A 227 -18.76 -18.80 8.79
CA GLY A 227 -19.55 -20.01 9.10
C GLY A 227 -18.75 -21.32 9.15
N LYS A 228 -17.49 -21.33 8.71
CA LYS A 228 -16.64 -22.54 8.69
C LYS A 228 -15.46 -22.39 9.65
N ARG A 229 -14.95 -23.52 10.10
CA ARG A 229 -13.84 -23.60 11.07
C ARG A 229 -12.54 -22.97 10.57
N GLN A 230 -12.27 -23.06 9.27
CA GLN A 230 -11.11 -22.45 8.63
C GLN A 230 -11.56 -21.24 7.81
N PRO A 231 -10.85 -20.10 7.87
CA PRO A 231 -11.22 -18.88 7.16
C PRO A 231 -10.77 -18.93 5.69
N THR A 232 -11.34 -19.86 4.91
CA THR A 232 -10.90 -20.10 3.53
C THR A 232 -11.49 -19.06 2.57
N VAL A 233 -10.63 -18.44 1.75
CA VAL A 233 -11.04 -17.41 0.79
C VAL A 233 -10.53 -17.79 -0.60
N LEU A 234 -11.41 -17.77 -1.60
CA LEU A 234 -11.00 -17.95 -2.99
C LEU A 234 -10.84 -16.59 -3.66
N VAL A 235 -9.64 -16.26 -4.13
CA VAL A 235 -9.36 -15.03 -4.86
C VAL A 235 -9.22 -15.35 -6.34
N VAL A 236 -10.11 -14.81 -7.16
CA VAL A 236 -10.18 -15.08 -8.59
C VAL A 236 -9.58 -13.90 -9.33
N CYS A 237 -8.39 -14.06 -9.90
CA CYS A 237 -7.61 -12.99 -10.51
C CYS A 237 -7.72 -12.96 -12.03
N GLY A 238 -7.91 -11.75 -12.56
CA GLY A 238 -7.90 -11.42 -13.98
C GLY A 238 -6.51 -11.23 -14.60
N PRO A 239 -6.43 -11.10 -15.94
CA PRO A 239 -5.18 -10.83 -16.64
C PRO A 239 -4.75 -9.35 -16.53
N ASP A 240 -5.67 -8.45 -16.19
CA ASP A 240 -5.50 -6.99 -16.16
C ASP A 240 -5.15 -6.47 -14.75
N GLN A 241 -5.11 -5.16 -14.55
CA GLN A 241 -4.65 -4.56 -13.30
C GLN A 241 -5.49 -4.99 -12.10
N ASN A 242 -6.80 -5.19 -12.29
CA ASN A 242 -7.67 -5.70 -11.22
C ASN A 242 -7.18 -7.06 -10.67
N GLY A 243 -6.62 -7.92 -11.53
CA GLY A 243 -6.00 -9.17 -11.11
C GLY A 243 -4.76 -8.97 -10.23
N CYS A 244 -3.93 -7.96 -10.51
CA CYS A 244 -2.81 -7.59 -9.64
C CYS A 244 -3.29 -7.09 -8.27
N ILE A 245 -4.35 -6.29 -8.24
CA ILE A 245 -4.97 -5.81 -6.99
C ILE A 245 -5.50 -7.00 -6.20
N GLY A 246 -6.12 -7.98 -6.86
CA GLY A 246 -6.52 -9.26 -6.27
C GLY A 246 -5.35 -10.04 -5.67
N LEU A 247 -4.20 -10.13 -6.36
CA LEU A 247 -3.00 -10.79 -5.83
C LEU A 247 -2.44 -10.06 -4.59
N ALA A 248 -2.34 -8.74 -4.63
CA ALA A 248 -1.94 -7.94 -3.48
C ALA A 248 -2.93 -8.13 -2.30
N CYS A 249 -4.23 -8.14 -2.59
CA CYS A 249 -5.29 -8.42 -1.61
C CYS A 249 -5.11 -9.81 -0.97
N ALA A 250 -4.88 -10.86 -1.76
CA ALA A 250 -4.63 -12.21 -1.27
C ALA A 250 -3.44 -12.26 -0.31
N ARG A 251 -2.34 -11.56 -0.63
CA ARG A 251 -1.17 -11.46 0.25
C ARG A 251 -1.51 -10.80 1.59
N TYR A 252 -2.30 -9.73 1.60
CA TYR A 252 -2.73 -9.09 2.84
C TYR A 252 -3.72 -9.94 3.64
N LEU A 253 -4.66 -10.63 2.98
CA LEU A 253 -5.56 -11.58 3.63
C LEU A 253 -4.78 -12.69 4.35
N ARG A 254 -3.69 -13.17 3.75
CA ARG A 254 -2.78 -14.14 4.40
C ARG A 254 -2.14 -13.57 5.67
N LEU A 255 -1.75 -12.29 5.67
CA LEU A 255 -1.22 -11.60 6.85
C LEU A 255 -2.29 -11.36 7.92
N PHE A 256 -3.56 -11.23 7.53
CA PHE A 256 -4.70 -11.08 8.43
C PHE A 256 -5.28 -12.43 8.92
N GLU A 257 -4.49 -13.51 8.84
CA GLU A 257 -4.83 -14.85 9.31
C GLU A 257 -5.94 -15.58 8.52
N TYR A 258 -6.31 -15.08 7.34
CA TYR A 258 -7.16 -15.82 6.41
C TYR A 258 -6.34 -16.89 5.68
N MET A 259 -7.04 -17.85 5.08
CA MET A 259 -6.47 -18.88 4.23
C MET A 259 -6.88 -18.62 2.76
N PRO A 260 -6.24 -17.65 2.08
CA PRO A 260 -6.53 -17.37 0.68
C PRO A 260 -6.00 -18.49 -0.21
N THR A 261 -6.75 -18.79 -1.26
CA THR A 261 -6.33 -19.61 -2.40
C THR A 261 -6.55 -18.79 -3.66
N VAL A 262 -5.55 -18.71 -4.53
CA VAL A 262 -5.63 -17.87 -5.73
C VAL A 262 -5.93 -18.74 -6.94
N PHE A 263 -6.90 -18.34 -7.75
CA PHE A 263 -7.09 -18.87 -9.10
C PHE A 263 -6.72 -17.80 -10.12
N TYR A 264 -5.66 -18.06 -10.90
CA TYR A 264 -5.15 -17.13 -11.90
C TYR A 264 -4.90 -17.85 -13.23
N PRO A 265 -5.94 -17.95 -14.10
CA PRO A 265 -5.90 -18.81 -15.29
C PRO A 265 -4.97 -18.31 -16.39
N LYS A 266 -4.88 -16.98 -16.58
CA LYS A 266 -4.08 -16.36 -17.63
C LYS A 266 -3.03 -15.45 -17.02
N ARG A 267 -1.87 -16.04 -16.72
CA ARG A 267 -0.73 -15.29 -16.18
C ARG A 267 -0.15 -14.36 -17.24
N SER A 268 -0.19 -13.05 -16.98
CA SER A 268 0.47 -12.06 -17.83
C SER A 268 1.99 -12.15 -17.65
N SER A 269 2.75 -11.92 -18.74
CA SER A 269 4.22 -11.86 -18.72
C SER A 269 4.76 -10.48 -18.37
N GLN A 270 3.88 -9.50 -18.13
CA GLN A 270 4.27 -8.15 -17.73
C GLN A 270 4.81 -8.13 -16.29
N SER A 271 5.74 -7.21 -16.01
CA SER A 271 6.51 -7.22 -14.75
C SER A 271 5.67 -7.14 -13.47
N PRO A 272 4.63 -6.27 -13.33
CA PRO A 272 3.92 -6.16 -12.05
C PRO A 272 3.17 -7.45 -11.70
N HIS A 273 2.56 -8.11 -12.69
CA HIS A 273 1.86 -9.38 -12.49
C HIS A 273 2.81 -10.48 -12.00
N LEU A 274 3.98 -10.59 -12.64
CA LEU A 274 4.97 -11.59 -12.26
C LEU A 274 5.49 -11.33 -10.84
N ASP A 275 5.78 -10.08 -10.49
CA ASP A 275 6.25 -9.72 -9.15
C ASP A 275 5.22 -10.08 -8.07
N PHE A 276 3.95 -9.72 -8.26
CA PHE A 276 2.88 -10.03 -7.29
C PHE A 276 2.59 -11.53 -7.20
N THR A 277 2.67 -12.28 -8.31
CA THR A 277 2.52 -13.75 -8.26
C THR A 277 3.65 -14.40 -7.47
N VAL A 278 4.90 -14.01 -7.70
CA VAL A 278 6.07 -14.52 -6.95
C VAL A 278 5.94 -14.16 -5.46
N GLN A 279 5.48 -12.96 -5.12
CA GLN A 279 5.23 -12.58 -3.73
C GLN A 279 4.19 -13.49 -3.06
N CYS A 280 3.09 -13.80 -3.74
CA CYS A 280 2.07 -14.72 -3.22
C CYS A 280 2.61 -16.14 -3.04
N GLU A 281 3.36 -16.65 -4.03
CA GLU A 281 4.00 -17.97 -3.95
C GLU A 281 5.02 -18.04 -2.80
N LYS A 282 5.79 -16.97 -2.55
CA LYS A 282 6.73 -16.87 -1.42
C LYS A 282 6.07 -16.75 -0.05
N MET A 283 4.78 -16.43 -0.01
CA MET A 283 3.96 -16.37 1.20
C MET A 283 3.15 -17.65 1.43
N ASP A 284 3.51 -18.73 0.73
CA ASP A 284 2.87 -20.04 0.77
C ASP A 284 1.36 -19.98 0.45
N ILE A 285 0.95 -19.06 -0.44
CA ILE A 285 -0.44 -18.97 -0.90
C ILE A 285 -0.62 -19.97 -2.06
N PRO A 286 -1.54 -20.94 -1.93
CA PRO A 286 -1.77 -21.95 -2.97
C PRO A 286 -2.42 -21.33 -4.21
N PHE A 287 -1.93 -21.73 -5.38
CA PHE A 287 -2.53 -21.40 -6.67
C PHE A 287 -3.27 -22.61 -7.24
N LEU A 288 -4.55 -22.44 -7.58
CA LEU A 288 -5.34 -23.44 -8.28
C LEU A 288 -4.95 -23.49 -9.76
N SER A 289 -4.78 -24.69 -10.29
CA SER A 289 -4.54 -24.94 -11.71
C SER A 289 -5.83 -24.90 -12.53
N TYR A 290 -6.96 -25.29 -11.93
CA TYR A 290 -8.28 -25.24 -12.53
C TYR A 290 -9.32 -24.83 -11.49
N LEU A 291 -10.40 -24.20 -11.96
CA LEU A 291 -11.58 -23.92 -11.15
C LEU A 291 -12.55 -25.11 -11.27
N PRO A 292 -13.05 -25.69 -10.17
CA PRO A 292 -14.05 -26.75 -10.24
C PRO A 292 -15.32 -26.26 -10.94
N THR A 293 -15.79 -27.00 -11.94
CA THR A 293 -17.04 -26.68 -12.65
C THR A 293 -18.27 -26.88 -11.76
N GLU A 294 -18.15 -27.74 -10.76
CA GLU A 294 -19.19 -28.00 -9.77
C GLU A 294 -19.19 -26.93 -8.67
N VAL A 295 -20.19 -26.07 -8.71
CA VAL A 295 -20.39 -24.95 -7.78
C VAL A 295 -20.47 -25.41 -6.30
N GLN A 296 -20.96 -26.63 -6.05
CA GLN A 296 -21.05 -27.18 -4.69
C GLN A 296 -19.68 -27.35 -4.04
N LEU A 297 -18.65 -27.74 -4.81
CA LEU A 297 -17.30 -27.87 -4.28
C LEU A 297 -16.74 -26.52 -3.82
N ILE A 298 -17.05 -25.45 -4.54
CA ILE A 298 -16.66 -24.08 -4.15
C ILE A 298 -17.38 -23.67 -2.86
N ASN A 299 -18.70 -23.91 -2.81
CA ASN A 299 -19.53 -23.63 -1.64
C ASN A 299 -19.10 -24.39 -0.39
N ASP A 300 -18.56 -25.61 -0.52
CA ASP A 300 -18.11 -26.43 0.59
C ASP A 300 -16.65 -26.12 1.00
N ALA A 301 -15.79 -25.77 0.04
CA ALA A 301 -14.38 -25.47 0.31
C ALA A 301 -14.12 -24.05 0.85
N TYR A 302 -14.85 -23.04 0.38
CA TYR A 302 -14.54 -21.62 0.63
C TYR A 302 -15.63 -20.89 1.43
N ASN A 303 -15.26 -19.93 2.27
CA ASN A 303 -16.22 -19.07 2.97
C ASN A 303 -16.63 -17.84 2.17
N LEU A 304 -15.70 -17.34 1.36
CA LEU A 304 -15.83 -16.09 0.62
C LEU A 304 -15.14 -16.24 -0.72
N VAL A 305 -15.71 -15.63 -1.76
CA VAL A 305 -15.05 -15.44 -3.05
C VAL A 305 -14.73 -13.95 -3.23
N VAL A 306 -13.50 -13.64 -3.60
CA VAL A 306 -13.07 -12.32 -4.05
C VAL A 306 -13.00 -12.33 -5.56
N ASP A 307 -13.84 -11.51 -6.18
CA ASP A 307 -13.90 -11.30 -7.61
C ASP A 307 -12.95 -10.15 -8.00
N ALA A 308 -11.84 -10.51 -8.61
CA ALA A 308 -10.83 -9.60 -9.16
C ALA A 308 -10.54 -9.95 -10.63
N LEU A 309 -11.57 -10.43 -11.36
CA LEU A 309 -11.45 -10.95 -12.72
C LEU A 309 -11.37 -9.87 -13.80
N LEU A 310 -12.29 -8.91 -13.78
CA LEU A 310 -12.37 -7.86 -14.82
C LEU A 310 -12.39 -6.49 -14.14
N GLY A 311 -11.69 -5.53 -14.74
CA GLY A 311 -11.63 -4.15 -14.27
C GLY A 311 -12.35 -3.18 -15.21
N PRO A 312 -12.41 -1.88 -14.88
CA PRO A 312 -13.00 -0.84 -15.74
C PRO A 312 -12.35 -0.74 -17.13
N GLU A 313 -11.07 -1.11 -17.21
CA GLU A 313 -10.27 -1.09 -18.42
C GLU A 313 -10.60 -2.21 -19.42
N THR A 314 -11.23 -3.30 -18.96
CA THR A 314 -11.53 -4.45 -19.82
C THR A 314 -12.81 -4.23 -20.62
N GLU A 315 -12.73 -4.26 -21.95
CA GLU A 315 -13.92 -4.17 -22.81
C GLU A 315 -14.72 -5.48 -22.79
N LEU A 316 -16.00 -5.41 -22.44
CA LEU A 316 -16.91 -6.55 -22.27
C LEU A 316 -16.96 -7.48 -23.50
N GLY A 317 -16.84 -6.91 -24.71
CA GLY A 317 -16.80 -7.66 -25.98
C GLY A 317 -15.55 -8.52 -26.20
N THR A 318 -14.52 -8.39 -25.35
CA THR A 318 -13.26 -9.14 -25.46
C THR A 318 -13.10 -10.25 -24.42
N ALA A 319 -14.13 -10.53 -23.59
CA ALA A 319 -14.14 -11.62 -22.63
C ALA A 319 -14.06 -12.99 -23.35
N LYS A 320 -12.83 -13.40 -23.65
CA LYS A 320 -12.50 -14.71 -24.24
C LYS A 320 -12.54 -15.78 -23.15
N GLU A 321 -12.82 -17.02 -23.55
CA GLU A 321 -12.57 -18.20 -22.69
C GLU A 321 -11.14 -18.12 -22.11
N PRO A 322 -10.94 -18.38 -20.80
CA PRO A 322 -11.85 -19.05 -19.86
C PRO A 322 -12.73 -18.14 -18.99
N PHE A 323 -12.76 -16.82 -19.20
CA PHE A 323 -13.41 -15.90 -18.25
C PHE A 323 -14.94 -16.03 -18.21
N THR A 324 -15.57 -16.30 -19.36
CA THR A 324 -17.01 -16.51 -19.47
C THR A 324 -17.48 -17.73 -18.69
N SER A 325 -16.77 -18.85 -18.81
CA SER A 325 -17.09 -20.08 -18.06
C SER A 325 -16.90 -19.89 -16.55
N ILE A 326 -15.86 -19.15 -16.13
CA ILE A 326 -15.65 -18.80 -14.72
C ILE A 326 -16.80 -17.94 -14.19
N MET A 327 -17.20 -16.89 -14.91
CA MET A 327 -18.31 -16.02 -14.48
C MET A 327 -19.62 -16.80 -14.32
N LEU A 328 -19.91 -17.73 -15.23
CA LEU A 328 -21.08 -18.61 -15.12
C LEU A 328 -21.04 -19.48 -13.87
N THR A 329 -19.87 -20.03 -13.52
CA THR A 329 -19.73 -20.78 -12.26
C THR A 329 -19.92 -19.90 -11.04
N LEU A 330 -19.34 -18.69 -11.01
CA LEU A 330 -19.45 -17.74 -9.91
C LEU A 330 -20.89 -17.26 -9.69
N ARG A 331 -21.68 -17.13 -10.75
CA ARG A 331 -23.11 -16.77 -10.65
C ARG A 331 -23.96 -17.79 -9.89
N GLY A 332 -23.56 -19.07 -9.90
CA GLY A 332 -24.28 -20.13 -9.19
C GLY A 332 -23.90 -20.28 -7.71
N VAL A 333 -22.82 -19.61 -7.28
CA VAL A 333 -22.25 -19.75 -5.94
C VAL A 333 -23.21 -19.17 -4.88
N LYS A 334 -23.33 -19.86 -3.75
CA LYS A 334 -24.20 -19.46 -2.63
C LYS A 334 -23.45 -18.72 -1.51
N ILE A 335 -22.14 -18.91 -1.43
CA ILE A 335 -21.28 -18.17 -0.50
C ILE A 335 -21.14 -16.71 -0.94
N PRO A 336 -20.87 -15.77 -0.01
CA PRO A 336 -20.76 -14.37 -0.35
C PRO A 336 -19.65 -14.10 -1.39
N ILE A 337 -19.90 -13.11 -2.25
CA ILE A 337 -18.94 -12.61 -3.24
C ILE A 337 -18.61 -11.15 -2.92
N ALA A 338 -17.32 -10.83 -2.88
CA ALA A 338 -16.80 -9.46 -2.78
C ALA A 338 -16.11 -9.08 -4.09
N SER A 339 -16.67 -8.13 -4.83
CA SER A 339 -16.10 -7.67 -6.11
C SER A 339 -15.20 -6.45 -5.90
N LEU A 340 -14.01 -6.50 -6.49
CA LEU A 340 -13.04 -5.42 -6.47
C LEU A 340 -13.29 -4.48 -7.65
N ASP A 341 -13.48 -3.21 -7.31
CA ASP A 341 -13.81 -2.07 -8.16
C ASP A 341 -15.17 -2.13 -8.85
N ILE A 342 -15.35 -3.12 -9.73
CA ILE A 342 -16.55 -3.33 -10.55
C ILE A 342 -16.87 -4.83 -10.52
N PRO A 343 -18.15 -5.24 -10.39
CA PRO A 343 -18.52 -6.64 -10.52
C PRO A 343 -18.20 -7.16 -11.92
N SER A 344 -17.49 -8.29 -12.01
CA SER A 344 -17.10 -8.82 -13.31
C SER A 344 -18.33 -9.16 -14.16
N GLY A 345 -18.35 -8.64 -15.40
CA GLY A 345 -19.49 -8.75 -16.32
C GLY A 345 -20.40 -7.52 -16.38
N TRP A 346 -20.15 -6.52 -15.54
CA TRP A 346 -20.85 -5.24 -15.60
C TRP A 346 -20.17 -4.29 -16.57
N ASP A 347 -20.96 -3.46 -17.24
CA ASP A 347 -20.44 -2.31 -17.95
C ASP A 347 -20.04 -1.24 -16.90
N PRO A 348 -18.87 -0.60 -16.98
CA PRO A 348 -18.48 0.46 -16.06
C PRO A 348 -19.42 1.67 -16.07
N ASP A 349 -20.08 1.97 -17.19
CA ASP A 349 -20.93 3.15 -17.35
C ASP A 349 -22.43 2.85 -17.18
N GLU A 350 -22.85 1.63 -17.50
CA GLU A 350 -24.24 1.19 -17.48
C GLU A 350 -24.50 0.00 -16.54
N ALA A 351 -25.71 -0.04 -15.98
CA ALA A 351 -26.15 -1.16 -15.15
C ALA A 351 -26.41 -2.40 -16.01
N SER A 352 -25.47 -3.35 -16.03
CA SER A 352 -25.66 -4.63 -16.73
C SER A 352 -26.43 -5.64 -15.87
N ILE A 353 -27.42 -6.30 -16.47
CA ILE A 353 -28.21 -7.36 -15.83
C ILE A 353 -27.49 -8.72 -15.91
N ASP A 354 -26.50 -8.86 -16.81
CA ASP A 354 -25.91 -10.16 -17.16
C ASP A 354 -24.61 -10.51 -16.39
N GLY A 355 -24.25 -9.73 -15.38
CA GLY A 355 -23.05 -9.95 -14.57
C GLY A 355 -23.22 -10.81 -13.32
N ILE A 356 -22.13 -10.90 -12.56
CA ILE A 356 -22.11 -11.48 -11.21
C ILE A 356 -22.86 -10.53 -10.26
N ASN A 357 -23.56 -11.08 -9.27
CA ASN A 357 -24.24 -10.32 -8.22
C ASN A 357 -23.46 -10.43 -6.90
N PRO A 358 -22.56 -9.49 -6.60
CA PRO A 358 -21.80 -9.52 -5.36
C PRO A 358 -22.63 -9.09 -4.16
N ASN A 359 -22.24 -9.53 -2.97
CA ASN A 359 -22.81 -9.06 -1.71
C ASN A 359 -22.10 -7.78 -1.23
N VAL A 360 -20.81 -7.67 -1.54
CA VAL A 360 -19.97 -6.52 -1.19
C VAL A 360 -19.32 -5.99 -2.45
N LEU A 361 -19.44 -4.69 -2.68
CA LEU A 361 -18.72 -3.98 -3.73
C LEU A 361 -17.67 -3.07 -3.09
N ILE A 362 -16.42 -3.19 -3.53
CA ILE A 362 -15.31 -2.35 -3.04
C ILE A 362 -14.85 -1.46 -4.19
N SER A 363 -15.41 -0.25 -4.29
CA SER A 363 -14.98 0.72 -5.30
C SER A 363 -13.61 1.30 -4.95
N LEU A 364 -12.73 1.35 -5.94
CA LEU A 364 -11.36 1.82 -5.78
C LEU A 364 -11.24 3.26 -6.25
N ILE A 365 -10.58 4.09 -5.44
CA ILE A 365 -10.32 5.53 -5.67
C ILE A 365 -11.61 6.37 -5.59
N ALA A 366 -12.60 6.06 -6.43
CA ALA A 366 -13.92 6.66 -6.48
C ALA A 366 -14.93 5.64 -7.05
N PRO A 367 -16.23 5.73 -6.69
CA PRO A 367 -17.25 4.86 -7.23
C PRO A 367 -17.46 5.10 -8.73
N LYS A 368 -17.69 4.03 -9.50
CA LYS A 368 -18.00 4.10 -10.94
C LYS A 368 -19.50 4.09 -11.15
N ARG A 369 -20.00 4.66 -12.24
CA ARG A 369 -21.44 4.79 -12.54
C ARG A 369 -22.22 3.48 -12.43
N CYS A 370 -21.59 2.35 -12.76
CA CYS A 370 -22.17 1.02 -12.56
C CYS A 370 -22.63 0.73 -11.11
N ALA A 371 -22.00 1.35 -10.11
CA ALA A 371 -22.36 1.16 -8.70
C ALA A 371 -23.67 1.85 -8.30
N LEU A 372 -24.27 2.70 -9.15
CA LEU A 372 -25.58 3.33 -8.87
C LEU A 372 -26.73 2.30 -8.79
N SER A 373 -26.62 1.20 -9.53
CA SER A 373 -27.62 0.11 -9.53
C SER A 373 -27.28 -1.00 -8.54
N PHE A 374 -26.18 -0.89 -7.81
CA PHE A 374 -25.75 -1.91 -6.87
C PHE A 374 -26.64 -1.90 -5.61
N SER A 375 -27.11 -3.07 -5.22
CA SER A 375 -27.92 -3.27 -4.00
C SER A 375 -27.19 -4.26 -3.08
N GLY A 376 -26.41 -3.73 -2.15
CA GLY A 376 -25.60 -4.50 -1.21
C GLY A 376 -24.72 -3.59 -0.36
N THR A 377 -23.72 -4.15 0.32
CA THR A 377 -22.78 -3.35 1.12
C THR A 377 -21.73 -2.72 0.21
N HIS A 378 -21.74 -1.39 0.11
CA HIS A 378 -20.81 -0.65 -0.76
C HIS A 378 -19.73 0.04 0.07
N LEU A 379 -18.47 -0.28 -0.23
CA LEU A 379 -17.31 0.31 0.40
C LEU A 379 -16.48 1.08 -0.61
N LEU A 380 -16.01 2.25 -0.23
CA LEU A 380 -15.01 3.04 -0.93
C LEU A 380 -13.63 2.79 -0.31
N ALA A 381 -12.69 2.34 -1.12
CA ALA A 381 -11.31 2.06 -0.76
C ALA A 381 -10.34 2.88 -1.61
N GLY A 382 -9.16 3.19 -1.07
CA GLY A 382 -8.12 3.92 -1.82
C GLY A 382 -8.01 5.40 -1.43
N ARG A 383 -7.81 5.67 -0.13
CA ARG A 383 -7.48 7.01 0.39
C ARG A 383 -6.05 7.43 -0.01
N LEU A 384 -5.86 7.78 -1.28
CA LEU A 384 -4.57 8.18 -1.85
C LEU A 384 -4.62 9.49 -2.64
N LEU A 385 -5.83 9.97 -2.98
CA LEU A 385 -6.00 11.08 -3.91
C LEU A 385 -5.55 12.43 -3.30
N PRO A 386 -4.67 13.17 -3.98
CA PRO A 386 -4.39 14.57 -3.68
C PRO A 386 -5.63 15.46 -3.82
N TYR A 387 -5.69 16.54 -3.04
CA TYR A 387 -6.83 17.47 -3.04
C TYR A 387 -7.11 18.08 -4.42
N ASP A 388 -6.06 18.34 -5.19
CA ASP A 388 -6.18 18.95 -6.52
C ASP A 388 -6.91 18.04 -7.51
N ILE A 389 -6.65 16.73 -7.49
CA ILE A 389 -7.39 15.74 -8.31
C ILE A 389 -8.84 15.65 -7.84
N GLN A 390 -9.08 15.58 -6.53
CA GLN A 390 -10.44 15.50 -5.99
C GLN A 390 -11.29 16.68 -6.44
N ARG A 391 -10.70 17.88 -6.48
CA ARG A 391 -11.36 19.09 -6.94
C ARG A 391 -11.54 19.13 -8.46
N LYS A 392 -10.54 18.67 -9.23
CA LYS A 392 -10.56 18.65 -10.69
C LYS A 392 -11.69 17.76 -11.25
N TYR A 393 -11.92 16.61 -10.63
CA TYR A 393 -12.98 15.66 -11.01
C TYR A 393 -14.23 15.77 -10.12
N GLU A 394 -14.33 16.83 -9.30
CA GLU A 394 -15.49 17.12 -8.44
C GLU A 394 -16.01 15.91 -7.63
N LEU A 395 -15.08 15.10 -7.10
CA LEU A 395 -15.38 13.75 -6.60
C LEU A 395 -16.29 13.71 -5.37
N ASN A 396 -16.43 14.83 -4.65
CA ASN A 396 -17.26 14.97 -3.44
C ASN A 396 -17.18 13.75 -2.50
N LEU A 397 -15.95 13.23 -2.30
CA LEU A 397 -15.75 11.98 -1.57
C LEU A 397 -16.10 12.16 -0.09
N PRO A 398 -16.73 11.17 0.55
CA PRO A 398 -16.99 11.21 1.97
C PRO A 398 -15.69 11.23 2.77
N LYS A 399 -15.73 11.89 3.92
CA LYS A 399 -14.56 12.01 4.79
C LYS A 399 -14.24 10.66 5.43
N PHE A 400 -13.07 10.10 5.10
CA PHE A 400 -12.58 8.88 5.73
C PHE A 400 -12.43 9.06 7.25
N PRO A 401 -12.91 8.10 8.07
CA PRO A 401 -12.86 8.22 9.52
C PRO A 401 -11.42 8.05 10.03
N SER A 402 -10.91 9.05 10.76
CA SER A 402 -9.59 9.02 11.41
C SER A 402 -8.46 8.60 10.43
N THR A 403 -7.81 7.47 10.68
CA THR A 403 -6.73 6.86 9.89
C THR A 403 -7.20 5.73 8.98
N ALA A 404 -8.52 5.50 8.85
CA ALA A 404 -9.04 4.44 8.00
C ALA A 404 -8.71 4.68 6.52
N CYS A 405 -8.45 3.59 5.81
CA CYS A 405 -8.24 3.55 4.36
C CYS A 405 -9.51 3.20 3.56
N ILE A 406 -10.62 2.95 4.27
CA ILE A 406 -11.92 2.58 3.73
C ILE A 406 -13.04 3.39 4.38
N THR A 407 -14.13 3.61 3.65
CA THR A 407 -15.38 4.20 4.18
C THR A 407 -16.57 3.52 3.52
N GLU A 408 -17.70 3.48 4.22
CA GLU A 408 -18.93 2.89 3.71
C GLU A 408 -19.74 3.95 2.96
N LEU A 409 -20.32 3.57 1.83
CA LEU A 409 -21.21 4.37 1.02
C LEU A 409 -22.64 3.88 1.27
N HIS A 410 -23.55 4.83 1.52
CA HIS A 410 -24.97 4.57 1.84
C HIS A 410 -25.88 4.86 0.65
#